data_AF-A0A7W9ZZS9-F1
#
_entry.id   AF-A0A7W9ZZS9-F1
#
_cell.length_a   1.000
_cell.length_b   1.000
_cell.length_c   1.000
_cell.angle_alpha   90.00
_cell.angle_beta   90.00
_cell.angle_gamma   90.00
#
_symmetry.space_group_name_H-M   'P 1'
#
loop_
_entity.id
_entity.type
_entity.pdbx_description
1 polymer ?
#
loop_
_entity_poly.entity_id
_entity_poly.type
_entity_poly.pdbx_seq_one_letter_code
_entity_poly.pdbx_strand_id
1 'polypeptide(L)'
;MSTVATTDPVLTPRHSTAISLRGRLQDALPKIVLAPSFVITLVFVYGFIVWTAYLSFTNSKTFPSYALTGARAYQRLWRWTFESDPPSSWYTSITNMAIFGFLYVGICLALGLFLAILLDQKIRGEGLLRPIFLYPMALSFIVTGVAWKWFLDPGLGLEQTLHHFGWTSFHFDWIKNKDFVIYTVVIAGVWQAS
;
A
#
# COMPACT_ATOMS: atom_id res chain seq x y z
N MET A 1 69.82 -33.12 51.95
CA MET A 1 69.49 -31.69 51.82
C MET A 1 68.57 -31.55 50.61
N SER A 2 67.25 -31.56 50.84
CA SER A 2 66.21 -31.40 49.83
C SER A 2 65.37 -30.19 50.22
N THR A 3 65.59 -29.09 49.51
CA THR A 3 64.90 -27.82 49.68
C THR A 3 63.50 -27.93 49.06
N VAL A 4 62.48 -27.91 49.92
CA VAL A 4 61.06 -27.89 49.52
C VAL A 4 60.74 -26.49 49.02
N ALA A 5 60.34 -26.38 47.75
CA ALA A 5 59.88 -25.14 47.14
C ALA A 5 58.45 -24.82 47.62
N THR A 6 58.31 -23.73 48.35
CA THR A 6 57.04 -23.12 48.74
C THR A 6 56.37 -22.54 47.49
N THR A 7 55.17 -23.00 47.16
CA THR A 7 54.35 -22.42 46.07
C THR A 7 53.44 -21.35 46.68
N ASP A 8 53.74 -20.09 46.40
CA ASP A 8 52.84 -18.99 46.77
C ASP A 8 51.56 -19.04 45.92
N PRO A 9 50.37 -18.87 46.51
CA PRO A 9 49.13 -18.86 45.74
C PRO A 9 49.06 -17.57 44.91
N VAL A 10 49.07 -17.72 43.60
CA VAL A 10 48.80 -16.64 42.64
C VAL A 10 47.37 -16.13 42.90
N LEU A 11 47.26 -14.98 43.56
CA LEU A 11 46.01 -14.25 43.72
C LEU A 11 45.52 -13.81 42.34
N THR A 12 44.56 -14.54 41.79
CA THR A 12 43.85 -14.12 40.57
C THR A 12 43.06 -12.85 40.90
N PRO A 13 43.22 -11.75 40.15
CA PRO A 13 42.44 -10.54 40.38
C PRO A 13 40.98 -10.86 40.06
N ARG A 14 40.12 -10.85 41.08
CA ARG A 14 38.67 -10.89 40.92
C ARG A 14 38.26 -9.64 40.15
N HIS A 15 37.97 -9.80 38.85
CA HIS A 15 37.28 -8.78 38.07
C HIS A 15 35.91 -8.53 38.71
N SER A 16 35.84 -7.49 39.54
CA SER A 16 34.60 -6.92 40.03
C SER A 16 33.78 -6.46 38.81
N THR A 17 32.72 -7.20 38.49
CA THR A 17 31.63 -6.81 37.61
C THR A 17 30.86 -5.64 38.24
N ALA A 18 31.51 -4.50 38.38
CA ALA A 18 30.82 -3.25 38.63
C ALA A 18 30.07 -2.92 37.35
N ILE A 19 28.76 -3.20 37.33
CA ILE A 19 27.86 -2.80 36.26
C ILE A 19 28.00 -1.28 36.12
N SER A 20 28.73 -0.85 35.10
CA SER A 20 28.98 0.56 34.83
C SER A 20 27.65 1.25 34.62
N LEU A 21 27.35 2.26 35.44
CA LEU A 21 26.19 3.16 35.29
C LEU A 21 26.03 3.68 33.85
N ARG A 22 27.16 3.84 33.15
CA ARG A 22 27.24 4.24 31.74
C ARG A 22 26.63 3.20 30.80
N GLY A 23 26.81 1.90 31.08
CA GLY A 23 26.21 0.80 30.31
C GLY A 23 24.69 0.74 30.47
N ARG A 24 24.17 0.92 31.70
CA ARG A 24 22.70 0.97 31.93
C ARG A 24 22.04 2.19 31.28
N LEU A 25 22.73 3.33 31.26
CA LEU A 25 22.28 4.54 30.56
C LEU A 25 22.32 4.35 29.03
N GLN A 26 23.35 3.70 28.49
CA GLN A 26 23.42 3.36 27.07
C GLN A 26 22.34 2.37 26.62
N ASP A 27 21.89 1.45 27.49
CA ASP A 27 20.78 0.54 27.20
C ASP A 27 19.39 1.18 27.40
N ALA A 28 19.29 2.19 28.26
CA ALA A 28 18.04 2.91 28.54
C ALA A 28 17.76 4.04 27.54
N LEU A 29 18.80 4.70 27.01
CA LEU A 29 18.68 5.78 26.02
C LEU A 29 17.90 5.37 24.75
N PRO A 30 18.20 4.24 24.09
CA PRO A 30 17.43 3.76 22.94
C PRO A 30 15.96 3.49 23.30
N LYS A 31 15.71 2.92 24.49
CA LYS A 31 14.35 2.60 24.96
C LYS A 31 13.52 3.86 25.20
N ILE A 32 14.10 4.90 25.80
CA ILE A 32 13.42 6.17 26.05
C ILE A 32 13.16 6.92 24.75
N VAL A 33 14.08 6.86 23.78
CA VAL A 33 13.90 7.49 22.46
C VAL A 33 12.85 6.75 21.61
N LEU A 34 12.78 5.42 21.68
CA LEU A 34 11.75 4.64 20.99
C LEU A 34 10.38 4.63 21.70
N ALA A 35 10.35 4.78 23.03
CA ALA A 35 9.13 4.73 23.82
C ALA A 35 8.01 5.67 23.31
N PRO A 36 8.24 6.96 23.01
CA PRO A 36 7.16 7.85 22.55
C PRO A 36 6.58 7.40 21.20
N SER A 37 7.43 7.03 20.24
CA SER A 37 6.97 6.51 18.93
C SER A 37 6.18 5.21 19.08
N PHE A 38 6.63 4.33 19.98
CA PHE A 38 5.96 3.07 20.26
C PHE A 38 4.59 3.29 20.94
N VAL A 39 4.52 4.19 21.92
CA VAL A 39 3.27 4.53 22.63
C VAL A 39 2.26 5.16 21.68
N ILE A 40 2.68 6.11 20.84
CA ILE A 40 1.81 6.72 19.81
C ILE A 40 1.28 5.64 18.86
N THR A 41 2.14 4.75 18.39
CA THR A 41 1.73 3.64 17.51
C THR A 41 0.72 2.72 18.21
N LEU A 42 0.96 2.37 19.48
CA LEU A 42 0.09 1.49 20.25
C LEU A 42 -1.29 2.11 20.49
N VAL A 43 -1.33 3.38 20.88
CA VAL A 43 -2.59 4.07 21.19
C VAL A 43 -3.37 4.40 19.92
N PHE A 44 -2.73 5.01 18.93
CA PHE A 44 -3.44 5.49 17.74
C PHE A 44 -3.66 4.38 16.73
N VAL A 45 -2.66 3.57 16.38
CA VAL A 45 -2.84 2.52 15.37
C VAL A 45 -3.64 1.37 15.96
N TYR A 46 -3.12 0.73 17.02
CA TYR A 46 -3.78 -0.46 17.57
C TYR A 46 -5.06 -0.12 18.34
N GLY A 47 -5.10 1.01 19.06
CA GLY A 47 -6.32 1.47 19.70
C GLY A 47 -7.45 1.75 18.70
N PHE A 48 -7.18 2.44 17.58
CA PHE A 48 -8.22 2.63 16.56
C PHE A 48 -8.60 1.36 15.82
N ILE A 49 -7.68 0.40 15.62
CA ILE A 49 -8.02 -0.91 15.06
C ILE A 49 -9.00 -1.64 15.97
N VAL A 50 -8.72 -1.71 17.27
CA VAL A 50 -9.60 -2.38 18.25
C VAL A 50 -10.94 -1.66 18.35
N TRP A 51 -10.93 -0.33 18.35
CA TRP A 51 -12.16 0.48 18.35
C TRP A 51 -13.01 0.24 17.09
N THR A 52 -12.38 0.21 15.92
CA THR A 52 -13.05 -0.07 14.64
C THR A 52 -13.61 -1.48 14.60
N ALA A 53 -12.85 -2.46 15.11
CA ALA A 53 -13.31 -3.84 15.24
C ALA A 53 -14.55 -3.92 16.16
N TYR A 54 -14.51 -3.26 17.31
CA TYR A 54 -15.65 -3.18 18.23
C TYR A 54 -16.89 -2.54 17.57
N LEU A 55 -16.69 -1.45 16.83
CA LEU A 55 -17.76 -0.80 16.06
C LEU A 55 -18.31 -1.69 14.94
N SER A 56 -17.50 -2.58 14.36
CA SER A 56 -17.93 -3.50 13.30
C SER A 56 -19.01 -4.51 13.77
N PHE A 57 -19.03 -4.84 15.07
CA PHE A 57 -20.07 -5.70 15.68
C PHE A 57 -21.34 -4.95 16.10
N THR A 58 -21.34 -3.64 15.90
CA THR A 58 -22.36 -2.72 16.37
C THR A 58 -23.20 -2.21 15.19
N ASN A 59 -24.51 -2.01 15.36
CA ASN A 59 -25.39 -1.52 14.29
C ASN A 59 -25.32 0.00 14.15
N SER A 60 -24.11 0.50 13.94
CA SER A 60 -23.85 1.91 13.71
C SER A 60 -24.15 2.23 12.25
N LYS A 61 -25.17 3.06 12.02
CA LYS A 61 -25.47 3.65 10.72
C LYS A 61 -24.82 5.04 10.67
N THR A 62 -25.61 6.10 10.56
CA THR A 62 -25.10 7.49 10.49
C THR A 62 -24.76 8.08 11.86
N PHE A 63 -25.33 7.53 12.95
CA PHE A 63 -25.03 7.93 14.33
C PHE A 63 -24.52 6.73 15.14
N PRO A 64 -23.58 6.91 16.09
CA PRO A 64 -23.09 5.83 16.92
C PRO A 64 -24.23 5.29 17.78
N SER A 65 -24.62 4.04 17.54
CA SER A 65 -25.55 3.31 18.39
C SER A 65 -24.78 2.15 18.96
N TYR A 66 -24.35 2.21 20.22
CA TYR A 66 -23.53 1.16 20.86
C TYR A 66 -24.29 -0.16 21.15
N ALA A 67 -25.41 -0.40 20.46
CA ALA A 67 -26.16 -1.64 20.56
C ALA A 67 -25.39 -2.78 19.87
N LEU A 68 -24.84 -3.68 20.68
CA LEU A 68 -24.18 -4.89 20.22
C LEU A 68 -25.19 -5.81 19.51
N THR A 69 -25.18 -5.76 18.18
CA THR A 69 -25.99 -6.64 17.33
C THR A 69 -25.31 -7.96 17.01
N GLY A 70 -24.05 -8.13 17.45
CA GLY A 70 -23.26 -9.34 17.21
C GLY A 70 -22.99 -9.56 15.72
N ALA A 71 -22.96 -10.83 15.28
CA ALA A 71 -22.64 -11.20 13.90
C ALA A 71 -23.76 -10.95 12.88
N ARG A 72 -24.89 -10.34 13.26
CA ARG A 72 -26.03 -10.10 12.35
C ARG A 72 -25.66 -9.20 11.16
N ALA A 73 -24.72 -8.27 11.35
CA ALA A 73 -24.23 -7.40 10.26
C ALA A 73 -23.51 -8.23 9.18
N TYR A 74 -22.60 -9.13 9.61
CA TYR A 74 -21.88 -10.03 8.71
C TYR A 74 -22.80 -11.06 8.03
N GLN A 75 -23.77 -11.63 8.76
CA GLN A 75 -24.75 -12.55 8.16
C GLN A 75 -25.61 -11.86 7.10
N ARG A 76 -26.01 -10.60 7.34
CA ARG A 76 -26.73 -9.79 6.36
C ARG A 76 -25.88 -9.52 5.13
N LEU A 77 -24.61 -9.17 5.31
CA LEU A 77 -23.67 -8.97 4.21
C LEU A 77 -23.48 -10.27 3.42
N TRP A 78 -23.30 -11.40 4.09
CA TRP A 78 -23.13 -12.70 3.44
C TRP A 78 -24.34 -13.08 2.58
N ARG A 79 -25.56 -13.00 3.13
CA ARG A 79 -26.79 -13.26 2.36
C ARG A 79 -26.97 -12.27 1.22
N TRP A 80 -26.65 -11.00 1.46
CA TRP A 80 -26.69 -9.97 0.42
C TRP A 80 -25.64 -10.22 -0.68
N THR A 81 -24.50 -10.81 -0.35
CA THR A 81 -23.41 -11.09 -1.30
C THR A 81 -23.69 -12.32 -2.14
N PHE A 82 -24.09 -13.43 -1.52
CA PHE A 82 -24.12 -14.75 -2.15
C PHE A 82 -25.53 -15.29 -2.44
N GLU A 83 -26.57 -14.72 -1.81
CA GLU A 83 -27.95 -15.26 -1.85
C GLU A 83 -28.93 -14.29 -2.53
N SER A 84 -28.42 -13.20 -3.12
CA SER A 84 -29.22 -12.18 -3.80
C SER A 84 -29.12 -12.32 -5.32
N ASP A 85 -30.28 -12.48 -5.98
CA ASP A 85 -30.44 -12.39 -7.43
C ASP A 85 -31.15 -11.07 -7.78
N PRO A 86 -30.55 -10.12 -8.51
CA PRO A 86 -29.23 -10.13 -9.17
C PRO A 86 -28.04 -9.93 -8.20
N PRO A 87 -26.79 -10.24 -8.62
CA PRO A 87 -25.59 -10.10 -7.78
C PRO A 87 -25.51 -8.71 -7.18
N SER A 88 -25.27 -8.65 -5.87
CA SER A 88 -25.20 -7.38 -5.16
C SER A 88 -24.04 -6.52 -5.65
N SER A 89 -24.20 -5.20 -5.50
CA SER A 89 -23.13 -4.24 -5.76
C SER A 89 -21.83 -4.59 -5.03
N TRP A 90 -21.91 -5.27 -3.88
CA TRP A 90 -20.73 -5.69 -3.13
C TRP A 90 -19.94 -6.79 -3.80
N TYR A 91 -20.61 -7.79 -4.37
CA TYR A 91 -19.95 -8.81 -5.16
C TYR A 91 -19.21 -8.17 -6.35
N THR A 92 -19.90 -7.30 -7.10
CA THR A 92 -19.28 -6.56 -8.21
C THR A 92 -18.08 -5.72 -7.75
N SER A 93 -18.18 -5.02 -6.62
CA SER A 93 -17.07 -4.22 -6.08
C SER A 93 -15.86 -5.09 -5.69
N ILE A 94 -16.07 -6.24 -5.06
CA ILE A 94 -14.99 -7.17 -4.70
C ILE A 94 -14.31 -7.71 -5.97
N THR A 95 -15.09 -8.17 -6.95
CA THR A 95 -14.56 -8.68 -8.22
C THR A 95 -13.77 -7.59 -8.95
N ASN A 96 -14.31 -6.37 -9.06
CA ASN A 96 -13.62 -5.26 -9.69
C ASN A 96 -12.34 -4.87 -8.94
N MET A 97 -12.34 -4.88 -7.60
CA MET A 97 -11.15 -4.58 -6.81
C MET A 97 -10.08 -5.67 -6.97
N ALA A 98 -10.48 -6.94 -7.05
CA ALA A 98 -9.56 -8.04 -7.32
C ALA A 98 -8.95 -7.96 -8.73
N ILE A 99 -9.77 -7.71 -9.76
CA ILE A 99 -9.32 -7.52 -11.14
C ILE A 99 -8.37 -6.32 -11.22
N PHE A 100 -8.76 -5.18 -10.64
CA PHE A 100 -7.93 -3.98 -10.58
C PHE A 100 -6.60 -4.26 -9.90
N GLY A 101 -6.61 -4.83 -8.68
CA GLY A 101 -5.40 -5.10 -7.92
C GLY A 101 -4.45 -6.06 -8.63
N PHE A 102 -4.99 -7.16 -9.19
CA PHE A 102 -4.16 -8.14 -9.90
C PHE A 102 -3.53 -7.56 -11.16
N LEU A 103 -4.31 -6.88 -12.00
CA LEU A 103 -3.79 -6.28 -13.24
C LEU A 103 -2.83 -5.12 -12.92
N TYR A 104 -3.18 -4.26 -11.97
CA TYR A 104 -2.33 -3.14 -11.56
C TYR A 104 -0.97 -3.63 -11.06
N VAL A 105 -0.95 -4.56 -10.09
CA VAL A 105 0.31 -5.09 -9.56
C VAL A 105 1.09 -5.85 -10.64
N GLY A 106 0.41 -6.70 -11.42
CA GLY A 106 1.06 -7.50 -12.46
C GLY A 106 1.71 -6.63 -13.54
N ILE A 107 1.00 -5.62 -14.04
CA ILE A 107 1.51 -4.73 -15.08
C ILE A 107 2.59 -3.79 -14.52
N CYS A 108 2.42 -3.22 -13.33
CA CYS A 108 3.45 -2.37 -12.71
C CYS A 108 4.75 -3.15 -12.47
N LEU A 109 4.68 -4.40 -12.01
CA LEU A 109 5.86 -5.24 -11.85
C LEU A 109 6.52 -5.57 -13.19
N ALA A 110 5.71 -5.93 -14.20
CA ALA A 110 6.24 -6.25 -15.53
C ALA A 110 6.90 -5.04 -16.20
N LEU A 111 6.24 -3.88 -16.20
CA LEU A 111 6.77 -2.64 -16.75
C LEU A 111 7.97 -2.13 -15.95
N GLY A 112 7.87 -2.10 -14.62
CA GLY A 112 8.96 -1.67 -13.75
C GLY A 112 10.21 -2.54 -13.90
N LEU A 113 10.05 -3.86 -14.01
CA LEU A 113 11.15 -4.77 -14.28
C LEU A 113 11.74 -4.57 -15.68
N PHE A 114 10.88 -4.48 -16.70
CA PHE A 114 11.30 -4.22 -18.08
C PHE A 114 12.13 -2.94 -18.18
N LEU A 115 11.68 -1.89 -17.48
CA LEU A 115 12.38 -0.62 -17.43
C LEU A 115 13.69 -0.68 -16.65
N ALA A 116 13.70 -1.36 -15.51
CA ALA A 116 14.92 -1.56 -14.72
C ALA A 116 16.00 -2.26 -15.55
N ILE A 117 15.62 -3.27 -16.34
CA ILE A 117 16.53 -3.97 -17.26
C ILE A 117 17.04 -3.02 -18.35
N LEU A 118 16.16 -2.20 -18.94
CA LEU A 118 16.58 -1.22 -19.95
C LEU A 118 17.57 -0.19 -19.38
N LEU A 119 17.33 0.31 -18.16
CA LEU A 119 18.24 1.26 -17.52
C LEU A 119 19.60 0.63 -17.15
N ASP A 120 19.62 -0.66 -16.79
CA ASP A 120 20.85 -1.38 -16.43
C ASP A 120 21.82 -1.53 -17.63
N GLN A 121 21.33 -1.45 -18.86
CA GLN A 121 22.12 -1.60 -20.09
C GLN A 121 23.06 -0.41 -20.42
N LYS A 122 23.25 0.56 -19.50
CA LYS A 122 24.05 1.79 -19.70
C LYS A 122 23.69 2.49 -21.03
N ILE A 123 22.40 2.74 -21.24
CA ILE A 123 21.94 3.47 -22.43
C ILE A 123 22.51 4.90 -22.39
N ARG A 124 23.16 5.33 -23.46
CA ARG A 124 23.75 6.69 -23.64
C ARG A 124 22.77 7.86 -23.41
N GLY A 125 21.46 7.59 -23.27
CA GLY A 125 20.38 8.57 -23.06
C GLY A 125 19.75 8.57 -21.65
N GLU A 126 20.40 7.99 -20.64
CA GLU A 126 19.88 7.86 -19.26
C GLU A 126 19.35 9.19 -18.68
N GLY A 127 20.01 10.32 -18.97
CA GLY A 127 19.63 11.65 -18.46
C GLY A 127 18.31 12.20 -19.01
N LEU A 128 17.84 11.72 -20.16
CA LEU A 128 16.57 12.14 -20.79
C LEU A 128 15.45 11.16 -20.51
N LEU A 129 15.76 9.86 -20.41
CA LEU A 129 14.77 8.83 -20.12
C LEU A 129 14.29 8.92 -18.65
N ARG A 130 15.20 9.10 -17.69
CA ARG A 130 14.84 9.13 -16.26
C ARG A 130 13.78 10.20 -15.92
N PRO A 131 13.88 11.47 -16.35
CA PRO A 131 12.85 12.47 -16.06
C PRO A 131 11.49 12.17 -16.67
N ILE A 132 11.45 11.64 -17.90
CA ILE A 132 10.19 11.30 -18.60
C ILE A 132 9.44 10.20 -17.83
N PHE A 133 10.16 9.20 -17.33
CA PHE A 133 9.59 8.13 -16.51
C PHE A 133 9.24 8.55 -15.08
N LEU A 134 9.97 9.49 -14.51
CA LEU A 134 9.64 10.02 -13.18
C LEU A 134 8.49 11.04 -13.21
N TYR A 135 8.14 11.54 -14.39
CA TYR A 135 7.12 12.58 -14.56
C TYR A 135 5.72 12.17 -14.06
N PRO A 136 5.20 10.97 -14.37
CA PRO A 136 3.89 10.53 -13.89
C PRO A 136 3.83 10.41 -12.37
N MET A 137 4.90 9.95 -11.73
CA MET A 137 5.00 9.85 -10.27
C MET A 137 5.04 11.22 -9.57
N ALA A 138 5.45 12.28 -10.27
CA ALA A 138 5.45 13.64 -9.75
C ALA A 138 4.07 14.31 -9.79
N LEU A 139 3.14 13.78 -10.59
CA LEU A 139 1.80 14.33 -10.72
C LEU A 139 0.90 13.89 -9.55
N SER A 140 -0.01 14.78 -9.14
CA SER A 140 -1.03 14.45 -8.15
C SER A 140 -2.01 13.41 -8.70
N PHE A 141 -2.41 12.45 -7.85
CA PHE A 141 -3.40 11.41 -8.18
C PHE A 141 -4.68 11.98 -8.79
N ILE A 142 -5.16 13.12 -8.28
CA ILE A 142 -6.38 13.78 -8.76
C ILE A 142 -6.17 14.33 -10.18
N VAL A 143 -5.03 14.98 -10.43
CA VAL A 143 -4.72 15.58 -11.74
C VAL A 143 -4.60 14.48 -12.80
N THR A 144 -3.89 13.39 -12.49
CA THR A 144 -3.76 12.25 -13.38
C THR A 144 -5.12 11.63 -13.70
N GLY A 145 -6.00 11.46 -12.71
CA GLY A 145 -7.34 10.95 -12.91
C GLY A 145 -8.20 11.83 -13.82
N VAL A 146 -8.14 13.15 -13.66
CA VAL A 146 -8.87 14.09 -14.52
C VAL A 146 -8.32 14.10 -15.96
N ALA A 147 -6.99 14.05 -16.11
CA ALA A 147 -6.36 14.00 -17.43
C ALA A 147 -6.79 12.74 -18.21
N TRP A 148 -6.74 11.56 -17.57
CA TRP A 148 -7.22 10.32 -18.18
C TRP A 148 -8.72 10.33 -18.45
N LYS A 149 -9.52 10.92 -17.56
CA LYS A 149 -10.96 11.09 -17.80
C LYS A 149 -11.23 11.90 -19.07
N TRP A 150 -10.53 13.01 -19.28
CA TRP A 150 -10.68 13.83 -20.49
C TRP A 150 -10.16 13.11 -21.73
N PHE A 151 -9.04 12.41 -21.60
CA PHE A 151 -8.45 11.66 -22.72
C PHE A 151 -9.35 10.53 -23.22
N LEU A 152 -10.04 9.86 -22.30
CA LEU A 152 -10.96 8.76 -22.59
C LEU A 152 -12.40 9.24 -22.83
N ASP A 153 -12.68 10.54 -22.72
CA ASP A 153 -14.03 11.07 -22.94
C ASP A 153 -14.37 11.01 -24.45
N PRO A 154 -15.49 10.39 -24.84
CA PRO A 154 -15.87 10.23 -26.24
C PRO A 154 -16.13 11.56 -26.97
N GLY A 155 -16.54 12.60 -26.22
CA GLY A 155 -16.94 13.89 -26.79
C GLY A 155 -15.79 14.88 -27.01
N LEU A 156 -14.67 14.73 -26.30
CA LEU A 156 -13.52 15.65 -26.34
C LEU A 156 -12.14 14.96 -26.50
N GLY A 157 -12.09 13.65 -26.30
CA GLY A 157 -10.86 12.89 -26.16
C GLY A 157 -10.40 12.17 -27.44
N LEU A 158 -9.93 10.93 -27.25
CA LEU A 158 -9.38 10.09 -28.31
C LEU A 158 -10.33 9.87 -29.48
N GLU A 159 -11.61 9.63 -29.21
CA GLU A 159 -12.61 9.32 -30.25
C GLU A 159 -12.80 10.51 -31.20
N GLN A 160 -13.04 11.70 -30.67
CA GLN A 160 -13.20 12.91 -31.46
C GLN A 160 -11.94 13.21 -32.28
N THR A 161 -10.76 13.04 -31.68
CA THR A 161 -9.47 13.26 -32.37
C THR A 161 -9.33 12.32 -33.57
N LEU A 162 -9.68 11.04 -33.42
CA LEU A 162 -9.61 10.05 -34.51
C LEU A 162 -10.68 10.30 -35.59
N HIS A 163 -11.85 10.81 -35.22
CA HIS A 163 -12.86 11.26 -36.18
C HIS A 163 -12.36 12.44 -37.01
N HIS A 164 -11.65 13.40 -36.39
CA HIS A 164 -11.02 14.50 -37.11
C HIS A 164 -9.92 14.04 -38.08
N PHE A 165 -9.25 12.92 -37.79
CA PHE A 165 -8.29 12.28 -38.70
C PHE A 165 -8.94 11.44 -39.82
N GLY A 166 -10.27 11.35 -39.87
CA GLY A 166 -11.01 10.69 -40.94
C GLY A 166 -11.54 9.29 -40.59
N TRP A 167 -11.34 8.80 -39.37
CA TRP A 167 -11.91 7.53 -38.89
C TRP A 167 -13.24 7.73 -38.17
N THR A 168 -14.26 8.17 -38.91
CA THR A 168 -15.59 8.48 -38.37
C THR A 168 -16.35 7.29 -37.79
N SER A 169 -15.94 6.05 -38.11
CA SER A 169 -16.55 4.81 -37.59
C SER A 169 -15.92 4.31 -36.29
N PHE A 170 -14.84 4.94 -35.80
CA PHE A 170 -14.17 4.49 -34.59
C PHE A 170 -14.97 4.89 -33.36
N HIS A 171 -15.26 3.96 -32.47
CA HIS A 171 -16.03 4.24 -31.26
C HIS A 171 -15.29 3.70 -30.03
N PHE A 172 -15.08 4.55 -29.04
CA PHE A 172 -14.26 4.25 -27.86
C PHE A 172 -14.96 4.67 -26.57
N ASP A 173 -16.09 4.02 -26.29
CA ASP A 173 -16.90 4.22 -25.09
C ASP A 173 -16.41 3.40 -23.88
N TRP A 174 -15.13 3.05 -23.79
CA TRP A 174 -14.60 2.18 -22.72
C TRP A 174 -14.83 2.76 -21.32
N ILE A 175 -14.81 4.09 -21.18
CA ILE A 175 -15.11 4.77 -19.91
C ILE A 175 -16.59 4.76 -19.55
N LYS A 176 -17.49 4.62 -20.54
CA LYS A 176 -18.94 4.57 -20.37
C LYS A 176 -19.48 3.14 -20.26
N ASN A 177 -18.74 2.17 -20.78
CA ASN A 177 -19.09 0.76 -20.72
C ASN A 177 -18.70 0.16 -19.35
N LYS A 178 -19.69 -0.37 -18.64
CA LYS A 178 -19.52 -0.97 -17.30
C LYS A 178 -18.52 -2.13 -17.28
N ASP A 179 -18.39 -2.86 -18.38
CA ASP A 179 -17.48 -4.01 -18.47
C ASP A 179 -16.02 -3.57 -18.70
N PHE A 180 -15.81 -2.42 -19.36
CA PHE A 180 -14.48 -1.94 -19.73
C PHE A 180 -13.92 -0.83 -18.82
N VAL A 181 -14.76 -0.20 -18.00
CA VAL A 181 -14.37 0.92 -17.15
C VAL A 181 -13.27 0.56 -16.15
N ILE A 182 -13.23 -0.69 -15.67
CA ILE A 182 -12.19 -1.11 -14.73
C ILE A 182 -10.80 -1.13 -15.37
N TYR A 183 -10.71 -1.52 -16.64
CA TYR A 183 -9.44 -1.57 -17.37
C TYR A 183 -8.89 -0.18 -17.67
N THR A 184 -9.76 0.80 -17.95
CA THR A 184 -9.33 2.19 -18.12
C THR A 184 -8.77 2.78 -16.84
N VAL A 185 -9.34 2.44 -15.68
CA VAL A 185 -8.79 2.83 -14.38
C VAL A 185 -7.44 2.14 -14.11
N VAL A 186 -7.28 0.86 -14.48
CA VAL A 186 -5.99 0.16 -14.39
C VAL A 186 -4.93 0.87 -15.24
N ILE A 187 -5.23 1.20 -16.50
CA ILE A 187 -4.27 1.88 -17.39
C ILE A 187 -3.81 3.21 -16.80
N ALA A 188 -4.75 4.02 -16.32
CA ALA A 188 -4.44 5.30 -15.68
C ALA A 188 -3.58 5.14 -14.42
N GLY A 189 -3.91 4.16 -13.57
CA GLY A 189 -3.16 3.86 -12.36
C GLY A 189 -1.75 3.35 -12.66
N VAL A 190 -1.62 2.38 -13.57
CA VAL A 190 -0.33 1.82 -13.98
C VAL A 190 0.57 2.92 -14.53
N TRP A 191 0.04 3.81 -15.38
CA TRP A 191 0.81 4.92 -15.94
C TRP A 191 1.35 5.87 -14.85
N GLN A 192 0.58 6.12 -13.79
CA GLN A 192 1.03 6.96 -12.68
C GLN A 192 2.13 6.30 -11.83
N ALA A 193 2.09 4.98 -11.70
CA ALA A 193 2.93 4.21 -10.80
C ALA A 193 4.16 3.57 -11.46
N SER A 194 4.28 3.65 -12.79
CA SER A 194 5.41 3.12 -13.58
C SER A 194 6.49 4.16 -13.80
#